data_AF-A0ABD3VCT9-F1
#
_entry.id   AF-A0ABD3VCT9-F1
#
_cell.length_a   1.000
_cell.length_b   1.000
_cell.length_c   1.000
_cell.angle_alpha   90.00
_cell.angle_beta   90.00
_cell.angle_gamma   90.00
#
_symmetry.space_group_name_H-M   'P 1'
#
loop_
_entity.id
_entity.type
_entity.pdbx_description
1 polymer ?
#
loop_
_entity_poly.entity_id
_entity_poly.type
_entity_poly.pdbx_seq_one_letter_code
_entity_poly.pdbx_strand_id
1 'polypeptide(L)'
;MVRSGKNPLAQIAKRLGELDNCDTIPGQKHTALSIKTKRPDNTYIISNSSYCEVVAITNEEDDEQFRKLLCRVYEKSQPLFLQPCDSRTTGIYQVHERHSHMKMISESCLERKAMMVTNDHSPEIVFLAILHEF
;
A
#
# COMPACT_ATOMS: atom_id res chain seq x y z
N MET A 1 28.59 0.71 -22.97
CA MET A 1 27.72 0.41 -24.11
C MET A 1 26.99 -0.90 -23.82
N VAL A 2 25.71 -0.83 -23.41
CA VAL A 2 24.92 -2.01 -22.99
C VAL A 2 24.67 -2.87 -24.23
N ARG A 3 25.21 -4.09 -24.24
CA ARG A 3 25.18 -4.98 -25.40
C ARG A 3 23.78 -5.60 -25.56
N SER A 4 23.05 -5.09 -26.55
CA SER A 4 22.05 -5.79 -27.37
C SER A 4 20.86 -6.43 -26.65
N GLY A 5 19.71 -5.74 -26.68
CA GLY A 5 18.38 -6.26 -26.36
C GLY A 5 17.88 -7.28 -27.39
N LYS A 6 18.55 -8.43 -27.49
CA LYS A 6 18.27 -9.42 -28.54
C LYS A 6 16.96 -10.18 -28.38
N ASN A 7 16.25 -10.07 -27.26
CA ASN A 7 14.93 -10.67 -27.15
C ASN A 7 14.13 -10.09 -25.97
N PRO A 8 13.50 -8.91 -26.12
CA PRO A 8 12.73 -8.29 -25.04
C PRO A 8 11.58 -9.20 -24.57
N LEU A 9 10.98 -9.98 -25.48
CA LEU A 9 9.94 -10.94 -25.13
C LEU A 9 10.46 -12.09 -24.26
N ALA A 10 11.64 -12.64 -24.57
CA ALA A 10 12.23 -13.67 -23.72
C ALA A 10 12.62 -13.11 -22.34
N GLN A 11 13.05 -11.86 -22.28
CA GLN A 11 13.37 -11.20 -21.02
C GLN A 11 12.11 -10.90 -20.18
N ILE A 12 11.00 -10.52 -20.82
CA ILE A 12 9.68 -10.37 -20.18
C ILE A 12 9.18 -11.73 -19.69
N ALA A 13 9.20 -12.76 -20.53
CA ALA A 13 8.79 -14.11 -20.17
C ALA A 13 9.62 -14.68 -19.01
N LYS A 14 10.95 -14.43 -19.02
CA LYS A 14 11.83 -14.81 -17.92
C LYS A 14 11.47 -14.09 -16.63
N ARG A 15 11.20 -12.78 -16.68
CA ARG A 15 10.76 -12.00 -15.50
C ARG A 15 9.39 -12.42 -14.99
N LEU A 16 8.45 -12.77 -15.87
CA LEU A 16 7.15 -13.33 -15.48
C LEU A 16 7.33 -14.70 -14.81
N GLY A 17 8.21 -15.55 -15.35
CA GLY A 17 8.56 -16.82 -14.70
C GLY A 17 9.31 -16.64 -13.37
N GLU A 18 10.14 -15.60 -13.23
CA GLU A 18 10.78 -15.24 -11.96
C GLU A 18 9.75 -14.78 -10.92
N LEU A 19 8.66 -14.11 -11.32
CA LEU A 19 7.53 -13.77 -10.44
C LEU A 19 6.76 -15.02 -9.99
N ASP A 20 6.56 -15.99 -10.88
CA ASP A 20 5.88 -17.25 -10.54
C ASP A 20 6.74 -18.18 -9.65
N ASN A 21 8.07 -18.06 -9.73
CA ASN A 21 9.04 -18.81 -8.90
C ASN A 21 9.51 -18.03 -7.66
N CYS A 22 9.06 -16.79 -7.48
CA CYS A 22 9.29 -16.04 -6.27
C CYS A 22 8.26 -16.54 -5.26
N ASP A 23 8.72 -17.21 -4.20
CA ASP A 23 7.91 -17.70 -3.07
C ASP A 23 7.12 -16.61 -2.31
N THR A 24 6.97 -15.42 -2.88
CA THR A 24 5.84 -14.53 -2.57
C THR A 24 4.57 -15.09 -3.21
N ILE A 25 4.05 -16.12 -2.54
CA ILE A 25 2.81 -16.82 -2.83
C ILE A 25 1.68 -15.79 -3.10
N PRO A 26 0.96 -15.85 -4.25
CA PRO A 26 -0.35 -15.22 -4.36
C PRO A 26 -1.27 -15.96 -3.38
N GLY A 27 -1.51 -15.36 -2.21
CA GLY A 27 -2.21 -16.01 -1.10
C GLY A 27 -1.34 -16.33 0.11
N GLN A 28 -0.18 -15.68 0.27
CA GLN A 28 0.50 -15.65 1.57
C GLN A 28 -0.51 -15.10 2.59
N LYS A 29 -1.09 -16.01 3.36
CA LYS A 29 -2.03 -15.72 4.43
C LYS A 29 -1.39 -14.64 5.28
N HIS A 30 -2.08 -13.50 5.35
CA HIS A 30 -1.78 -12.40 6.24
C HIS A 30 -1.25 -12.97 7.56
N THR A 31 0.07 -12.92 7.77
CA THR A 31 0.60 -12.85 9.14
C THR A 31 -0.17 -11.69 9.72
N ALA A 32 -1.08 -11.97 10.66
CA ALA A 32 -2.05 -10.99 11.17
C ALA A 32 -1.30 -9.68 11.37
N LEU A 33 -1.52 -8.71 10.46
CA LEU A 33 -0.76 -7.49 10.45
C LEU A 33 -1.01 -6.90 11.81
N SER A 34 0.01 -6.79 12.67
CA SER A 34 -0.20 -6.16 13.97
C SER A 34 -0.61 -4.72 13.68
N ILE A 35 -1.93 -4.46 13.77
CA ILE A 35 -2.51 -3.17 13.42
C ILE A 35 -2.07 -2.19 14.49
N LYS A 36 -1.32 -1.19 14.03
CA LYS A 36 -0.91 -0.06 14.85
C LYS A 36 -1.83 1.12 14.56
N THR A 37 -2.20 1.84 15.61
CA THR A 37 -2.97 3.09 15.54
C THR A 37 -2.09 4.33 15.74
N LYS A 38 -0.86 4.16 16.24
CA LYS A 38 0.10 5.24 16.46
C LYS A 38 0.97 5.48 15.23
N ARG A 39 1.10 6.75 14.83
CA ARG A 39 2.09 7.19 13.84
C ARG A 39 3.52 6.83 14.29
N PRO A 40 4.44 6.56 13.33
CA PRO A 40 4.25 6.60 11.88
C PRO A 40 3.70 5.29 11.28
N ASP A 41 3.53 4.24 12.08
CA ASP A 41 3.27 2.88 11.60
C ASP A 41 1.76 2.56 11.43
N ASN A 42 0.90 3.56 11.44
CA ASN A 42 -0.56 3.38 11.40
C ASN A 42 -1.16 3.46 10.00
N THR A 43 -0.34 3.34 8.95
CA THR A 43 -0.76 3.54 7.56
C THR A 43 -0.69 2.27 6.74
N TYR A 44 -1.72 2.05 5.92
CA TYR A 44 -1.93 0.80 5.19
C TYR A 44 -2.46 1.07 3.78
N ILE A 45 -2.21 0.10 2.90
CA ILE A 45 -2.80 0.00 1.58
C ILE A 45 -4.06 -0.83 1.69
N ILE A 46 -5.16 -0.33 1.14
CA ILE A 46 -6.43 -1.05 1.01
C ILE A 46 -6.66 -1.43 -0.45
N SER A 47 -7.54 -2.41 -0.67
CA SER A 47 -7.94 -2.84 -2.02
C SER A 47 -8.30 -1.67 -2.94
N ASN A 48 -7.99 -1.82 -4.23
CA ASN A 48 -8.12 -0.78 -5.27
C ASN A 48 -7.16 0.41 -5.17
N SER A 49 -5.91 0.20 -4.71
CA SER A 49 -4.85 1.23 -4.68
C SER A 49 -5.23 2.49 -3.90
N SER A 50 -6.09 2.33 -2.91
CA SER A 50 -6.44 3.39 -1.96
C SER A 50 -5.59 3.25 -0.70
N TYR A 51 -5.43 4.35 0.03
CA TYR A 51 -4.55 4.41 1.20
C TYR A 51 -5.35 4.82 2.41
N CYS A 52 -4.98 4.30 3.57
CA CYS A 52 -5.64 4.71 4.80
C CYS A 52 -4.68 4.85 5.97
N GLU A 53 -5.03 5.77 6.85
CA GLU A 53 -4.49 5.90 8.20
C GLU A 53 -5.48 5.30 9.19
N VAL A 54 -5.06 4.32 9.98
CA VAL A 54 -5.87 3.75 11.07
C VAL A 54 -5.85 4.71 12.24
N VAL A 55 -7.02 5.18 12.64
CA VAL A 55 -7.22 6.16 13.72
C VAL A 55 -7.63 5.46 15.01
N ALA A 56 -8.52 4.48 14.92
CA ALA A 56 -8.97 3.71 16.07
C ALA A 56 -9.35 2.28 15.69
N ILE A 57 -9.27 1.38 16.68
CA ILE A 57 -9.77 0.02 16.58
C ILE A 57 -11.10 -0.01 17.34
N THR A 58 -12.16 -0.48 16.69
CA THR A 58 -13.46 -0.68 17.31
C THR A 58 -13.67 -2.18 17.49
N ASN A 59 -13.59 -2.64 18.73
CA ASN A 59 -14.02 -3.99 19.07
C ASN A 59 -15.51 -3.89 19.41
N GLU A 60 -16.39 -4.33 18.51
CA GLU A 60 -17.73 -4.72 18.92
C GLU A 60 -17.58 -6.10 19.59
N GLU A 61 -18.04 -6.22 20.84
CA GLU A 61 -17.75 -7.34 21.75
C GLU A 61 -18.35 -8.70 21.30
N ASP A 62 -19.15 -8.73 20.23
CA ASP A 62 -19.94 -9.89 19.85
C ASP A 62 -19.37 -10.77 18.72
N ASP A 63 -18.33 -10.33 17.99
CA ASP A 63 -17.73 -11.15 16.92
C ASP A 63 -16.23 -10.88 16.77
N GLU A 64 -15.39 -11.72 17.40
CA GLU A 64 -13.93 -11.73 17.21
C GLU A 64 -13.51 -11.91 15.74
N GLN A 65 -14.43 -12.37 14.89
CA GLN A 65 -14.18 -12.65 13.48
C GLN A 65 -14.15 -11.39 12.59
N PHE A 66 -14.67 -10.25 13.05
CA PHE A 66 -14.78 -9.04 12.23
C PHE A 66 -14.37 -7.78 12.98
N ARG A 67 -13.08 -7.68 13.36
CA ARG A 67 -12.55 -6.42 13.89
C ARG A 67 -12.75 -5.29 12.87
N LYS A 68 -13.44 -4.23 13.30
CA LYS A 68 -13.67 -3.02 12.51
C LYS A 68 -12.67 -1.94 12.92
N LEU A 69 -12.18 -1.22 11.93
CA LEU A 69 -11.18 -0.18 12.08
C LEU A 69 -11.77 1.14 11.61
N LEU A 70 -11.62 2.18 12.42
CA LEU A 70 -11.90 3.53 11.98
C LEU A 70 -10.65 4.06 11.28
N CYS A 71 -10.78 4.27 9.97
CA CYS A 71 -9.68 4.70 9.12
C CYS A 71 -10.00 6.05 8.47
N ARG A 72 -8.99 6.92 8.34
CA ARG A 72 -9.01 8.03 7.40
C ARG A 72 -8.54 7.51 6.04
N VAL A 73 -9.45 7.44 5.08
CA VAL A 73 -9.20 6.93 3.73
C VAL A 73 -8.90 8.10 2.80
N TYR A 74 -7.84 7.97 2.02
CA TYR A 74 -7.44 8.95 1.01
C TYR A 74 -7.86 8.47 -0.37
N GLU A 75 -8.70 9.25 -1.03
CA GLU A 75 -9.13 9.02 -2.40
C GLU A 75 -8.27 9.81 -3.40
N LYS A 76 -8.39 9.49 -4.69
CA LYS A 76 -7.74 10.20 -5.80
C LYS A 76 -6.22 10.24 -5.68
N SER A 77 -5.61 9.08 -5.44
CA SER A 77 -4.16 8.93 -5.46
C SER A 77 -3.60 9.18 -6.86
N GLN A 78 -2.43 9.83 -6.90
CA GLN A 78 -1.70 10.15 -8.12
C GLN A 78 -0.25 9.66 -7.99
N PRO A 79 0.43 9.35 -9.11
CA PRO A 79 1.87 9.15 -9.07
C PRO A 79 2.57 10.42 -8.58
N LEU A 80 3.55 10.29 -7.68
CA LEU A 80 4.39 11.40 -7.24
C LEU A 80 5.26 11.93 -8.39
N PHE A 81 5.75 11.03 -9.25
CA PHE A 81 6.53 11.39 -10.42
C PHE A 81 6.27 10.40 -11.56
N LEU A 82 6.27 10.91 -12.79
CA LEU A 82 6.15 10.12 -14.02
C LEU A 82 7.49 9.96 -14.75
N GLN A 83 8.48 10.79 -14.40
CA GLN A 83 9.83 10.77 -14.97
C GLN A 83 10.86 10.76 -13.84
N PRO A 84 11.99 10.04 -13.98
CA PRO A 84 12.41 9.23 -15.15
C PRO A 84 11.62 7.92 -15.31
N CYS A 85 10.95 7.45 -14.26
CA CYS A 85 10.08 6.27 -14.27
C CYS A 85 8.79 6.58 -13.50
N ASP A 86 7.73 5.83 -13.75
CA ASP A 86 6.44 6.01 -13.06
C ASP A 86 6.51 5.50 -11.61
N SER A 87 6.26 6.39 -10.63
CA SER A 87 6.36 6.09 -9.20
C SER A 87 5.37 5.03 -8.71
N ARG A 88 4.31 4.73 -9.48
CA ARG A 88 3.38 3.63 -9.20
C ARG A 88 4.08 2.28 -9.18
N THR A 89 5.13 2.12 -9.99
CA THR A 89 5.93 0.88 -10.05
C THR A 89 6.65 0.59 -8.74
N THR A 90 7.00 1.62 -7.97
CA THR A 90 7.65 1.52 -6.66
C THR A 90 6.66 1.68 -5.51
N GLY A 91 5.35 1.70 -5.78
CA GLY A 91 4.33 1.84 -4.74
C GLY A 91 4.29 3.23 -4.08
N ILE A 92 4.73 4.28 -4.79
CA ILE A 92 4.78 5.65 -4.27
C ILE A 92 3.64 6.47 -4.88
N TYR A 93 2.81 7.03 -4.02
CA TYR A 93 1.62 7.78 -4.41
C TYR A 93 1.51 9.08 -3.63
N GLN A 94 1.02 10.11 -4.30
CA GLN A 94 0.66 11.38 -3.73
C GLN A 94 -0.86 11.44 -3.56
N VAL A 95 -1.30 11.92 -2.40
CA VAL A 95 -2.70 12.19 -2.08
C VAL A 95 -2.83 13.57 -1.45
N HIS A 96 -4.05 14.05 -1.33
CA HIS A 96 -4.34 15.29 -0.61
C HIS A 96 -5.28 15.02 0.55
N GLU A 97 -5.07 15.72 1.67
CA GLU A 97 -5.94 15.62 2.84
C GLU A 97 -7.39 16.02 2.53
N ARG A 98 -7.61 16.97 1.62
CA ARG A 98 -8.96 17.40 1.18
C ARG A 98 -9.78 16.30 0.51
N HIS A 99 -9.13 15.27 -0.03
CA HIS A 99 -9.78 14.11 -0.65
C HIS A 99 -9.81 12.91 0.30
N SER A 100 -9.75 13.18 1.61
CA SER A 100 -9.86 12.16 2.64
C SER A 100 -11.21 12.19 3.34
N HIS A 101 -11.66 11.02 3.79
CA HIS A 101 -12.86 10.88 4.60
C HIS A 101 -12.69 9.76 5.63
N MET A 102 -13.44 9.83 6.72
CA MET A 102 -13.44 8.78 7.74
C MET A 102 -14.36 7.64 7.30
N LYS A 103 -13.89 6.40 7.39
CA LYS A 103 -14.63 5.20 7.00
C LYS A 103 -14.32 4.04 7.93
N MET A 104 -15.34 3.25 8.24
CA MET A 104 -15.18 1.97 8.91
C MET A 104 -14.74 0.92 7.90
N ILE A 105 -13.61 0.26 8.17
CA ILE A 105 -12.99 -0.74 7.30
C ILE A 105 -12.78 -2.03 8.09
N SER A 106 -13.04 -3.17 7.48
CA SER A 106 -12.67 -4.47 8.07
C SER A 106 -11.17 -4.66 8.00
N GLU A 107 -10.57 -5.24 9.04
CA GLU A 107 -9.17 -5.64 9.03
C GLU A 107 -8.79 -6.48 7.79
N SER A 108 -9.71 -7.31 7.29
CA SER A 108 -9.52 -8.11 6.07
C SER A 108 -9.28 -7.30 4.80
N CYS A 109 -9.61 -6.00 4.79
CA CYS A 109 -9.38 -5.12 3.66
C CYS A 109 -7.97 -4.49 3.66
N LEU A 110 -7.20 -4.64 4.74
CA LEU A 110 -5.82 -4.14 4.82
C LEU A 110 -4.88 -5.11 4.11
N GLU A 111 -4.30 -4.70 2.99
CA GLU A 111 -3.45 -5.57 2.19
C GLU A 111 -1.99 -5.50 2.63
N ARG A 112 -1.44 -4.30 2.84
CA ARG A 112 0.00 -4.07 3.12
C ARG A 112 0.21 -2.86 4.00
N LYS A 113 1.35 -2.81 4.70
CA LYS A 113 1.78 -1.59 5.39
C LYS A 113 2.28 -0.55 4.39
N ALA A 114 2.04 0.71 4.73
CA ALA A 114 2.57 1.86 4.03
C ALA A 114 3.26 2.79 5.04
N MET A 115 4.12 3.66 4.54
CA MET A 115 4.65 4.80 5.26
C MET A 115 4.02 6.07 4.72
N MET A 116 3.62 6.97 5.61
CA MET A 116 3.09 8.29 5.25
C MET A 116 4.14 9.36 5.54
N VAL A 117 4.43 10.18 4.53
CA VAL A 117 5.31 11.34 4.62
C VAL A 117 4.46 12.59 4.40
N THR A 118 4.42 13.44 5.42
CA THR A 118 3.73 14.73 5.40
C THR A 118 4.74 15.87 5.29
N ASN A 119 4.36 16.96 4.65
CA ASN A 119 5.14 18.19 4.62
C ASN A 119 4.36 19.28 5.37
N ASP A 120 4.96 19.90 6.38
CA ASP A 120 4.30 20.92 7.20
C ASP A 120 3.85 22.15 6.39
N HIS A 121 4.42 22.35 5.20
CA HIS A 121 4.14 23.48 4.31
C HIS A 121 3.24 23.14 3.11
N SER A 122 2.85 21.87 2.94
CA SER A 122 2.02 21.44 1.80
C SER A 122 0.89 20.51 2.25
N PRO A 123 -0.35 20.67 1.74
CA PRO A 123 -1.46 19.74 2.01
C PRO A 123 -1.30 18.39 1.28
N GLU A 124 -0.17 18.18 0.62
CA GLU A 124 0.18 16.96 -0.10
C GLU A 124 0.82 15.95 0.85
N ILE A 125 0.34 14.73 0.76
CA ILE A 125 0.78 13.61 1.58
C ILE A 125 1.29 12.54 0.63
N VAL A 126 2.46 11.97 0.93
CA VAL A 126 3.05 10.89 0.14
C VAL A 126 2.92 9.59 0.90
N PHE A 127 2.34 8.58 0.25
CA PHE A 127 2.31 7.20 0.73
C PHE A 127 3.35 6.37 -0.02
N LEU A 128 4.10 5.57 0.74
CA LEU A 128 5.09 4.62 0.21
C LEU A 128 4.73 3.21 0.68
N ALA A 129 4.51 2.30 -0.26
CA ALA A 129 4.32 0.89 0.05
C ALA A 129 5.59 0.29 0.69
N ILE A 130 5.43 -0.42 1.80
CA ILE A 130 6.53 -1.19 2.39
C ILE A 130 6.58 -2.54 1.65
N LEU A 131 7.67 -2.77 0.91
CA LEU A 131 7.81 -3.93 0.02
C LEU A 131 8.41 -5.17 0.70
N HIS A 132 8.97 -5.03 1.91
CA HIS A 132 9.60 -6.12 2.66
C HIS A 132 9.12 -6.11 4.11
N GLU A 133 8.64 -7.27 4.58
CA GLU A 133 8.46 -7.54 6.01
C GLU A 133 9.73 -8.24 6.51
N PHE A 134 10.34 -7.72 7.58
CA PHE A 134 11.52 -8.30 8.23
C PHE A 134 11.11 -9.30 9.31
#